data_AF-A0A520PAJ8-F1
#
_entry.id   AF-A0A520PAJ8-F1
#
_cell.length_a   1.000
_cell.length_b   1.000
_cell.length_c   1.000
_cell.angle_alpha   90.00
_cell.angle_beta   90.00
_cell.angle_gamma   90.00
#
_symmetry.space_group_name_H-M   'P 1'
#
loop_
_entity.id
_entity.type
_entity.pdbx_description
1 polymer ?
#
loop_
_entity_poly.entity_id
_entity_poly.type
_entity_poly.pdbx_seq_one_letter_code
_entity_poly.pdbx_strand_id
1 'polypeptide(L)'
;MKCLHQKLTLLLAFLTVFIIAISHTVHARHKCPKVPAPPGVMGVLSSSTLIPSGSTMAAARSSETFGCDLGHPSENFYKPKNKRVTLFLKDNFMQLKLESAQGHGKHLVAMANLAGCTSNGHAFAKLLRKNYVHVFDDKLSDLYMDTSIKLASKTSERILNLISNSPLLASRCESS
;
A
#
# COMPACT_ATOMS: atom_id res chain seq x y z
N MET A 1 32.49 48.91 10.57
CA MET A 1 31.10 48.57 10.18
C MET A 1 30.94 47.98 8.78
N LYS A 2 31.80 48.30 7.79
CA LYS A 2 31.68 47.81 6.40
C LYS A 2 31.76 46.27 6.23
N CYS A 3 32.61 45.59 7.01
CA CYS A 3 32.82 44.14 6.90
C CYS A 3 31.61 43.30 7.39
N LEU A 4 30.90 43.77 8.42
CA LEU A 4 29.71 43.09 8.94
C LEU A 4 28.54 43.16 7.94
N HIS A 5 28.39 44.32 7.28
CA HIS A 5 27.36 44.52 6.28
C HIS A 5 27.58 43.61 5.06
N GLN A 6 28.83 43.44 4.62
CA GLN A 6 29.15 42.57 3.49
C GLN A 6 28.93 41.09 3.79
N LYS A 7 29.24 40.63 5.01
CA LYS A 7 28.92 39.26 5.44
C LYS A 7 27.41 39.01 5.49
N LEU A 8 26.64 39.98 5.98
CA LEU A 8 25.18 39.89 6.02
C LEU A 8 24.56 39.84 4.62
N THR A 9 25.05 40.67 3.69
CA THR A 9 24.58 40.66 2.29
C THR A 9 24.88 39.33 1.60
N LEU A 10 26.05 38.74 1.86
CA LEU A 10 26.44 37.46 1.27
C LEU A 10 25.58 36.30 1.81
N LEU A 11 25.24 36.35 3.10
CA LEU A 11 24.39 35.36 3.76
C LEU A 11 22.94 35.44 3.26
N LEU A 12 22.41 36.67 3.09
CA LEU A 12 21.10 36.91 2.48
C LEU A 12 21.05 36.41 1.02
N ALA A 13 22.10 36.66 0.23
CA ALA A 13 22.18 36.18 -1.15
C ALA A 13 22.23 34.64 -1.23
N PHE A 14 22.93 34.00 -0.31
CA PHE A 14 22.97 32.53 -0.25
C PHE A 14 21.61 31.95 0.12
N LEU A 15 20.91 32.59 1.06
CA LEU A 15 19.60 32.16 1.53
C LEU A 15 18.52 32.34 0.45
N THR A 16 18.58 33.40 -0.36
CA THR A 16 17.66 33.58 -1.49
C THR A 16 17.88 32.57 -2.60
N VAL A 17 19.13 32.28 -2.97
CA VAL A 17 19.44 31.23 -3.97
C VAL A 17 18.99 29.85 -3.45
N PHE A 18 19.20 29.55 -2.17
CA PHE A 18 18.77 28.29 -1.57
C PHE A 18 17.23 28.13 -1.60
N ILE A 19 16.48 29.17 -1.24
CA ILE A 19 15.01 29.15 -1.29
C ILE A 19 14.50 28.96 -2.73
N ILE A 20 15.11 29.64 -3.71
CA ILE A 20 14.75 29.49 -5.12
C ILE A 20 15.04 28.06 -5.59
N ALA A 21 16.19 27.48 -5.24
CA ALA A 21 16.55 26.11 -5.60
C ALA A 21 15.57 25.06 -5.03
N ILE A 22 15.13 25.22 -3.77
CA ILE A 22 14.11 24.34 -3.16
C ILE A 22 12.74 24.53 -3.84
N SER A 23 12.42 25.75 -4.27
CA SER A 23 11.15 26.02 -4.97
C SER A 23 11.10 25.33 -6.34
N HIS A 24 12.23 25.23 -7.05
CA HIS A 24 12.30 24.56 -8.35
C HIS A 24 12.23 23.02 -8.24
N THR A 25 12.66 22.41 -7.13
CA THR A 25 12.54 20.95 -6.94
C THR A 25 11.12 20.49 -6.65
N VAL A 26 10.24 21.39 -6.17
CA VAL A 26 8.81 21.09 -5.93
C VAL A 26 7.99 21.07 -7.22
N HIS A 27 8.47 21.68 -8.31
CA HIS A 27 7.74 21.75 -9.59
C HIS A 27 8.04 20.62 -10.57
N ALA A 28 8.87 19.64 -10.19
CA ALA A 28 9.08 18.41 -10.97
C ALA A 28 8.00 17.34 -10.67
N ARG A 29 6.78 17.73 -10.30
CA ARG A 29 5.63 16.81 -10.33
C ARG A 29 5.29 16.53 -11.79
N HIS A 30 5.86 15.42 -12.28
CA HIS A 30 5.60 14.79 -13.56
C HIS A 30 4.16 15.06 -14.04
N LYS A 31 4.04 15.77 -15.16
CA LYS A 31 2.82 15.75 -15.97
C LYS A 31 2.59 14.29 -16.36
N CYS A 32 1.69 13.60 -15.65
CA CYS A 32 1.26 12.27 -16.02
C CYS A 32 0.65 12.41 -17.42
N PRO A 33 1.17 11.74 -18.47
CA PRO A 33 0.57 11.78 -19.79
C PRO A 33 -0.88 11.35 -19.64
N LYS A 34 -1.81 12.23 -20.04
CA LYS A 34 -3.24 11.93 -20.01
C LYS A 34 -3.44 10.77 -20.98
N VAL A 35 -3.64 9.57 -20.45
CA VAL A 35 -3.93 8.40 -21.28
C VAL A 35 -5.20 8.74 -22.06
N PRO A 36 -5.17 8.73 -23.40
CA PRO A 36 -6.36 9.00 -24.19
C PRO A 36 -7.47 8.05 -23.76
N ALA A 37 -8.71 8.55 -23.73
CA ALA A 37 -9.87 7.67 -23.58
C ALA A 37 -9.77 6.56 -24.63
N PRO A 38 -10.12 5.31 -24.30
CA PRO A 38 -10.04 4.21 -25.25
C PRO A 38 -10.76 4.62 -26.54
N PRO A 39 -10.15 4.43 -27.73
CA PRO A 39 -10.90 4.61 -28.95
C PRO A 39 -12.11 3.67 -28.86
N GLY A 40 -13.30 4.20 -29.14
CA GLY A 40 -14.51 3.38 -29.21
C GLY A 40 -14.32 2.22 -30.18
N VAL A 41 -15.30 1.32 -30.23
CA VAL A 41 -15.30 0.06 -31.02
C VAL A 41 -14.76 0.16 -32.46
N MET A 42 -14.72 1.35 -33.05
CA MET A 42 -14.10 1.64 -34.36
C MET A 42 -12.55 1.49 -34.40
N GLY A 43 -11.83 1.65 -33.28
CA GLY A 43 -10.36 1.65 -33.25
C GLY A 43 -9.68 0.29 -33.11
N VAL A 44 -10.46 -0.77 -32.82
CA VAL A 44 -9.94 -2.13 -32.59
C VAL A 44 -9.61 -2.85 -33.92
N LEU A 45 -10.21 -2.42 -35.03
CA LEU A 45 -10.17 -3.15 -36.30
C LEU A 45 -9.00 -2.75 -37.24
N SER A 46 -8.28 -1.66 -36.96
CA SER A 46 -7.34 -1.07 -37.93
C SER A 46 -5.85 -1.18 -37.57
N SER A 47 -5.46 -1.90 -36.52
CA SER A 47 -4.04 -2.04 -36.17
C SER A 47 -3.73 -3.37 -35.47
N SER A 48 -3.41 -4.39 -36.26
CA SER A 48 -2.98 -5.71 -35.79
C SER A 48 -1.48 -5.81 -35.45
N THR A 49 -0.72 -4.71 -35.56
CA THR A 49 0.73 -4.67 -35.26
C THR A 49 1.11 -3.82 -34.05
N LEU A 50 0.13 -3.20 -33.38
CA LEU A 50 0.35 -2.47 -32.12
C LEU A 50 -0.32 -3.25 -31.00
N ILE A 51 0.48 -3.61 -30.00
CA ILE A 51 0.03 -4.23 -28.75
C ILE A 51 -1.30 -3.59 -28.35
N PRO A 52 -2.40 -4.37 -28.22
CA PRO A 52 -3.71 -3.83 -27.95
C PRO A 52 -3.59 -2.89 -26.77
N SER A 53 -4.01 -1.64 -26.94
CA SER A 53 -3.82 -0.60 -25.92
C SER A 53 -4.44 -1.01 -24.56
N GLY A 54 -5.37 -1.97 -24.55
CA GLY A 54 -5.89 -2.65 -23.37
C GLY A 54 -4.83 -3.36 -22.51
N SER A 55 -3.87 -4.05 -23.13
CA SER A 55 -2.82 -4.82 -22.44
C SER A 55 -1.79 -3.91 -21.76
N THR A 56 -1.40 -2.83 -22.45
CA THR A 56 -0.50 -1.81 -21.89
C THR A 56 -1.19 -0.99 -20.81
N MET A 57 -2.51 -0.73 -20.96
CA MET A 57 -3.32 -0.07 -19.93
C MET A 57 -3.48 -0.91 -18.65
N ALA A 58 -3.61 -2.23 -18.77
CA ALA A 58 -3.63 -3.13 -17.63
C ALA A 58 -2.26 -3.20 -16.95
N ALA A 59 -1.16 -3.29 -17.71
CA ALA A 59 0.20 -3.36 -17.16
C ALA A 59 0.65 -2.06 -16.48
N ALA A 60 0.36 -0.90 -17.09
CA ALA A 60 0.71 0.40 -16.51
C ALA A 60 -0.14 0.77 -15.29
N ARG A 61 -1.38 0.25 -15.19
CA ARG A 61 -2.27 0.45 -14.03
C ARG A 61 -2.16 -0.63 -12.96
N SER A 62 -1.56 -1.80 -13.27
CA SER A 62 -1.26 -2.89 -12.33
C SER A 62 0.14 -2.79 -11.72
N SER A 63 1.01 -1.98 -12.33
CA SER A 63 2.26 -1.56 -11.72
C SER A 63 1.93 -0.58 -10.61
N GLU A 64 1.95 -1.01 -9.35
CA GLU A 64 1.72 -0.21 -8.15
C GLU A 64 2.80 0.88 -7.96
N THR A 65 3.05 1.70 -8.98
CA THR A 65 3.90 2.88 -8.87
C THR A 65 3.11 3.93 -8.11
N PHE A 66 3.72 4.47 -7.05
CA PHE A 66 3.20 5.58 -6.27
C PHE A 66 3.18 6.82 -7.17
N GLY A 67 2.15 6.95 -8.00
CA GLY A 67 2.13 7.88 -9.13
C GLY A 67 0.75 8.48 -9.35
N CYS A 68 0.67 9.80 -9.13
CA CYS A 68 -0.44 10.72 -9.40
C CYS A 68 -1.59 10.65 -8.35
N ASP A 69 -1.50 11.52 -7.33
CA ASP A 69 -2.42 11.70 -6.18
C ASP A 69 -3.93 11.92 -6.52
N LEU A 70 -4.31 11.95 -7.81
CA LEU A 70 -5.68 12.19 -8.27
C LEU A 70 -6.27 11.03 -9.11
N GLY A 71 -5.46 10.02 -9.43
CA GLY A 71 -5.93 8.78 -10.03
C GLY A 71 -6.41 7.82 -8.94
N HIS A 72 -7.30 8.25 -8.06
CA HIS A 72 -7.89 7.31 -7.10
C HIS A 72 -8.60 6.23 -7.92
N PRO A 73 -8.22 4.95 -7.80
CA PRO A 73 -9.08 3.89 -8.27
C PRO A 73 -10.47 4.14 -7.67
N SER A 74 -11.51 4.08 -8.49
CA SER A 74 -12.90 4.21 -8.01
C SER A 74 -13.09 3.30 -6.78
N GLU A 75 -14.01 3.64 -5.88
CA GLU A 75 -14.28 2.78 -4.71
C GLU A 75 -14.52 1.32 -5.12
N ASN A 76 -15.10 1.13 -6.31
CA ASN A 76 -15.36 -0.17 -6.95
C ASN A 76 -14.14 -0.85 -7.60
N PHE A 77 -12.93 -0.32 -7.45
CA PHE A 77 -11.73 -0.94 -8.00
C PHE A 77 -11.37 -2.20 -7.21
N TYR A 78 -11.21 -3.31 -7.92
CA TYR A 78 -10.76 -4.56 -7.34
C TYR A 78 -9.36 -4.39 -6.73
N LYS A 79 -9.30 -4.27 -5.41
CA LYS A 79 -8.04 -4.24 -4.65
C LYS A 79 -7.83 -5.61 -4.02
N PRO A 80 -6.87 -6.43 -4.50
CA PRO A 80 -6.67 -7.77 -3.96
C PRO A 80 -6.31 -7.71 -2.47
N LYS A 81 -7.29 -7.99 -1.58
CA LYS A 81 -7.10 -7.96 -0.12
C LYS A 81 -5.96 -8.90 0.29
N ASN A 82 -5.89 -10.09 -0.32
CA ASN A 82 -4.84 -11.06 -0.07
C ASN A 82 -3.42 -10.53 -0.38
N LYS A 83 -3.21 -9.89 -1.53
CA LYS A 83 -1.88 -9.38 -1.92
C LYS A 83 -1.38 -8.31 -0.94
N ARG A 84 -2.25 -7.36 -0.54
CA ARG A 84 -1.90 -6.28 0.39
C ARG A 84 -1.62 -6.79 1.80
N VAL A 85 -2.47 -7.69 2.30
CA VAL A 85 -2.26 -8.32 3.62
C VAL A 85 -0.97 -9.15 3.62
N THR A 86 -0.69 -9.88 2.54
CA THR A 86 0.55 -10.68 2.38
C THR A 86 1.79 -9.81 2.40
N LEU A 87 1.82 -8.72 1.62
CA LEU A 87 2.97 -7.80 1.60
C LEU A 87 3.18 -7.16 2.98
N PHE A 88 2.12 -6.70 3.62
CA PHE A 88 2.22 -6.10 4.94
C PHE A 88 2.71 -7.09 6.01
N LEU A 89 2.26 -8.35 5.95
CA LEU A 89 2.73 -9.44 6.79
C LEU A 89 4.21 -9.73 6.59
N LYS A 90 4.68 -9.75 5.34
CA LYS A 90 6.10 -10.00 5.03
C LYS A 90 6.99 -8.96 5.72
N ASP A 91 6.61 -7.69 5.67
CA ASP A 91 7.43 -6.59 6.17
C ASP A 91 7.34 -6.41 7.69
N ASN A 92 6.24 -6.87 8.32
CA ASN A 92 5.93 -6.60 9.73
C ASN A 92 5.65 -7.86 10.56
N PHE A 93 6.08 -9.04 10.08
CA PHE A 93 5.67 -10.33 10.64
C PHE A 93 5.89 -10.44 12.15
N MET A 94 7.08 -10.05 12.63
CA MET A 94 7.46 -10.17 14.04
C MET A 94 6.66 -9.22 14.93
N GLN A 95 6.46 -7.98 14.50
CA GLN A 95 5.64 -6.99 15.20
C GLN A 95 4.18 -7.44 15.26
N LEU A 96 3.65 -7.96 14.15
CA LEU A 96 2.29 -8.48 14.09
C LEU A 96 2.10 -9.70 14.98
N LYS A 97 3.06 -10.60 15.02
CA LYS A 97 3.06 -11.75 15.94
C LYS A 97 2.97 -11.26 17.40
N LEU A 98 3.83 -10.33 17.81
CA LEU A 98 3.81 -9.77 19.16
C LEU A 98 2.48 -9.06 19.48
N GLU A 99 2.07 -8.11 18.63
CA GLU A 99 0.87 -7.30 18.85
C GLU A 99 -0.42 -8.14 18.81
N SER A 100 -0.46 -9.20 18.01
CA SER A 100 -1.58 -10.15 17.97
C SER A 100 -1.71 -10.95 19.26
N ALA A 101 -0.60 -11.32 19.90
CA ALA A 101 -0.61 -11.99 21.20
C ALA A 101 -1.10 -11.05 22.30
N GLN A 102 -0.67 -9.78 22.27
CA GLN A 102 -1.13 -8.74 23.20
C GLN A 102 -2.61 -8.38 22.97
N GLY A 103 -3.06 -8.40 21.71
CA GLY A 103 -4.39 -7.99 21.28
C GLY A 103 -4.52 -6.50 20.99
N HIS A 104 -3.41 -5.76 20.92
CA HIS A 104 -3.39 -4.35 20.54
C HIS A 104 -2.05 -3.99 19.89
N GLY A 105 -2.04 -2.91 19.10
CA GLY A 105 -0.83 -2.35 18.52
C GLY A 105 -1.06 -1.68 17.18
N LYS A 106 -0.09 -0.87 16.75
CA LYS A 106 -0.24 -0.03 15.54
C LYS A 106 -0.24 -0.86 14.26
N HIS A 107 0.55 -1.94 14.21
CA HIS A 107 0.61 -2.82 13.05
C HIS A 107 -0.64 -3.70 12.99
N LEU A 108 -1.16 -4.14 14.13
CA LEU A 108 -2.41 -4.88 14.22
C LEU A 108 -3.62 -4.04 13.74
N VAL A 109 -3.66 -2.76 14.10
CA VAL A 109 -4.68 -1.82 13.60
C VAL A 109 -4.55 -1.61 12.09
N ALA A 110 -3.33 -1.41 11.59
CA ALA A 110 -3.08 -1.29 10.15
C ALA A 110 -3.51 -2.56 9.40
N MET A 111 -3.22 -3.75 9.95
CA MET A 111 -3.67 -5.02 9.40
C MET A 111 -5.19 -5.13 9.35
N ALA A 112 -5.90 -4.72 10.41
CA ALA A 112 -7.36 -4.70 10.43
C ALA A 112 -7.91 -3.84 9.28
N ASN A 113 -7.33 -2.65 9.07
CA ASN A 113 -7.71 -1.75 7.98
C ASN A 113 -7.44 -2.37 6.60
N LEU A 114 -6.28 -3.01 6.41
CA LEU A 114 -5.94 -3.70 5.16
C LEU A 114 -6.85 -4.88 4.85
N ALA A 115 -7.34 -5.57 5.89
CA ALA A 115 -8.31 -6.65 5.77
C ALA A 115 -9.75 -6.14 5.54
N GLY A 116 -9.98 -4.83 5.59
CA GLY A 116 -11.29 -4.19 5.43
C GLY A 116 -12.08 -4.03 6.73
N CYS A 117 -11.49 -4.34 7.89
CA CYS A 117 -12.13 -4.26 9.21
C CYS A 117 -12.00 -2.88 9.88
N THR A 118 -12.10 -1.78 9.13
CA THR A 118 -11.83 -0.41 9.63
C THR A 118 -12.69 -0.02 10.84
N SER A 119 -13.98 -0.33 10.80
CA SER A 119 -14.93 -0.06 11.88
C SER A 119 -14.97 -1.12 12.98
N ASN A 120 -14.27 -2.25 12.80
CA ASN A 120 -14.33 -3.40 13.71
C ASN A 120 -12.93 -3.88 14.16
N GLY A 121 -11.96 -2.98 14.21
CA GLY A 121 -10.57 -3.30 14.59
C GLY A 121 -10.44 -4.01 15.94
N HIS A 122 -11.27 -3.67 16.93
CA HIS A 122 -11.27 -4.36 18.22
C HIS A 122 -11.76 -5.83 18.13
N ALA A 123 -12.83 -6.08 17.38
CA ALA A 123 -13.35 -7.43 17.17
C ALA A 123 -12.37 -8.26 16.33
N PHE A 124 -11.72 -7.65 15.35
CA PHE A 124 -10.61 -8.24 14.60
C PHE A 124 -9.45 -8.64 15.52
N ALA A 125 -8.94 -7.72 16.34
CA ALA A 125 -7.84 -7.99 17.27
C ALA A 125 -8.18 -9.10 18.26
N LYS A 126 -9.41 -9.10 18.80
CA LYS A 126 -9.90 -10.14 19.71
C LYS A 126 -9.98 -11.51 19.03
N LEU A 127 -10.46 -11.56 17.78
CA LEU A 127 -10.53 -12.79 16.99
C LEU A 127 -9.12 -13.35 16.71
N LEU A 128 -8.20 -12.47 16.31
CA LEU A 128 -6.83 -12.84 15.98
C LEU A 128 -6.10 -13.38 17.20
N ARG A 129 -6.23 -12.72 18.36
CA ARG A 129 -5.65 -13.18 19.63
C ARG A 129 -6.20 -14.53 20.06
N LYS A 130 -7.52 -14.75 19.93
CA LYS A 130 -8.14 -16.04 20.29
C LYS A 130 -7.61 -17.20 19.44
N ASN A 131 -7.26 -16.93 18.18
CA ASN A 131 -6.76 -17.92 17.23
C ASN A 131 -5.25 -17.79 16.98
N TYR A 132 -4.53 -17.16 17.92
CA TYR A 132 -3.13 -16.76 17.73
C TYR A 132 -2.24 -17.93 17.29
N VAL A 133 -2.36 -19.08 17.97
CA VAL A 133 -1.61 -20.31 17.65
C VAL A 133 -1.93 -20.77 16.23
N HIS A 134 -3.21 -20.86 15.86
CA HIS A 134 -3.59 -21.27 14.50
C HIS A 134 -3.04 -20.33 13.41
N VAL A 135 -2.95 -19.01 13.69
CA VAL A 135 -2.45 -18.02 12.73
C VAL A 135 -0.93 -18.06 12.62
N PHE A 136 -0.22 -17.97 13.76
CA PHE A 136 1.22 -17.69 13.83
C PHE A 136 2.10 -18.85 14.28
N ASP A 137 1.53 -19.95 14.77
CA ASP A 137 2.27 -21.16 15.15
C ASP A 137 2.43 -22.08 13.93
N ASP A 138 3.38 -21.72 13.07
CA ASP A 138 3.91 -22.63 12.07
C ASP A 138 5.25 -23.13 12.59
N LYS A 139 5.38 -24.45 12.77
CA LYS A 139 6.67 -25.15 13.04
C LYS A 139 7.76 -24.88 11.98
N LEU A 140 7.41 -24.16 10.92
CA LEU A 140 8.24 -23.70 9.81
C LEU A 140 8.83 -22.30 10.01
N SER A 141 8.41 -21.54 11.02
CA SER A 141 8.93 -20.19 11.30
C SER A 141 10.40 -20.18 11.78
N ASP A 142 10.95 -21.34 12.16
CA ASP A 142 12.32 -21.46 12.67
C ASP A 142 13.40 -21.55 11.57
N LEU A 143 13.02 -21.69 10.29
CA LEU A 143 13.94 -21.62 9.14
C LEU A 143 13.77 -20.29 8.39
N TYR A 144 14.30 -19.23 8.98
CA TYR A 144 14.17 -17.86 8.50
C TYR A 144 15.25 -17.54 7.45
N MET A 145 14.83 -17.25 6.21
CA MET A 145 15.19 -16.05 5.43
C MET A 145 14.74 -16.14 3.95
N ASP A 146 14.61 -17.34 3.37
CA ASP A 146 14.23 -17.49 1.94
C ASP A 146 12.72 -17.77 1.72
N THR A 147 11.97 -18.01 2.80
CA THR A 147 10.55 -18.41 2.78
C THR A 147 9.57 -17.31 3.22
N SER A 148 10.05 -16.07 3.44
CA SER A 148 9.27 -14.98 4.05
C SER A 148 7.95 -14.68 3.32
N ILE A 149 7.95 -14.70 1.98
CA ILE A 149 6.74 -14.49 1.16
C ILE A 149 5.77 -15.66 1.31
N LYS A 150 6.26 -16.90 1.32
CA LYS A 150 5.41 -18.11 1.46
C LYS A 150 4.77 -18.16 2.85
N LEU A 151 5.53 -17.84 3.89
CA LEU A 151 5.04 -17.72 5.26
C LEU A 151 3.98 -16.61 5.37
N ALA A 152 4.25 -15.43 4.81
CA ALA A 152 3.31 -14.33 4.80
C ALA A 152 2.02 -14.67 4.03
N SER A 153 2.12 -15.37 2.90
CA SER A 153 0.96 -15.81 2.10
C SER A 153 0.11 -16.85 2.82
N LYS A 154 0.74 -17.81 3.50
CA LYS A 154 0.00 -18.80 4.29
C LYS A 154 -0.68 -18.15 5.51
N THR A 155 0.00 -17.20 6.13
CA THR A 155 -0.53 -16.46 7.28
C THR A 155 -1.68 -15.56 6.84
N SER A 156 -1.57 -14.86 5.71
CA SER A 156 -2.65 -14.02 5.19
C SER A 156 -3.90 -14.83 4.87
N GLU A 157 -3.76 -16.00 4.23
CA GLU A 157 -4.86 -16.93 3.97
C GLU A 157 -5.56 -17.36 5.27
N ARG A 158 -4.80 -17.76 6.29
CA ARG A 158 -5.36 -18.12 7.61
C ARG A 158 -6.15 -16.97 8.23
N ILE A 159 -5.63 -15.75 8.15
CA ILE A 159 -6.30 -14.56 8.70
C ILE A 159 -7.59 -14.27 7.93
N LEU A 160 -7.54 -14.24 6.60
CA LEU A 160 -8.71 -13.96 5.78
C LEU A 160 -9.79 -15.03 5.94
N ASN A 161 -9.41 -16.30 6.04
CA ASN A 161 -10.32 -17.40 6.35
C ASN A 161 -10.94 -17.27 7.75
N LEU A 162 -10.21 -16.77 8.74
CA LEU A 162 -10.79 -16.51 10.07
C LEU A 162 -11.82 -15.39 10.01
N ILE A 163 -11.57 -14.34 9.23
CA ILE A 163 -12.50 -13.21 9.05
C ILE A 163 -13.78 -13.69 8.36
N SER A 164 -13.65 -14.40 7.23
CA SER A 164 -14.79 -14.86 6.43
C SER A 164 -15.68 -15.86 7.19
N ASN A 165 -15.09 -16.69 8.06
CA ASN A 165 -15.82 -17.64 8.89
C ASN A 165 -16.31 -17.04 10.21
N SER A 166 -15.99 -15.79 10.52
CA SER A 166 -16.41 -15.15 11.76
C SER A 166 -17.79 -14.49 11.58
N PRO A 167 -18.82 -14.89 12.35
CA PRO A 167 -20.14 -14.28 12.26
C PRO A 167 -20.14 -12.79 12.63
N LEU A 168 -19.11 -12.32 13.35
CA LEU A 168 -18.96 -10.93 13.74
C LEU A 168 -18.27 -10.07 12.68
N LEU A 169 -17.43 -10.66 11.82
CA LEU A 169 -16.56 -9.93 10.90
C LEU A 169 -16.85 -10.17 9.42
N ALA A 170 -17.47 -11.30 9.06
CA ALA A 170 -17.71 -11.67 7.66
C ALA A 170 -18.42 -10.56 6.87
N SER A 171 -19.54 -10.05 7.37
CA SER A 171 -20.30 -8.97 6.72
C SER A 171 -19.78 -7.56 7.03
N ARG A 172 -18.88 -7.42 7.99
CA ARG A 172 -18.44 -6.12 8.52
C ARG A 172 -17.04 -5.70 8.07
N CYS A 173 -16.27 -6.62 7.51
CA CYS A 173 -14.95 -6.36 6.93
C CYS A 173 -14.96 -6.35 5.38
N GLU A 174 -16.14 -6.51 4.78
CA GLU A 174 -16.32 -6.49 3.32
C GLU A 174 -16.43 -5.06 2.75
N SER A 175 -16.87 -4.11 3.57
CA SER A 175 -17.30 -2.78 3.13
C SER A 175 -16.17 -1.75 3.06
N SER A 176 -15.39 -1.75 1.97
CA SER A 176 -14.63 -0.58 1.52
C SER A 176 -14.13 -0.73 0.09
#